data_AF-A0A3Q1IVV3-F1
#
_entry.id   AF-A0A3Q1IVV3-F1
#
_cell.length_a   1.000
_cell.length_b   1.000
_cell.length_c   1.000
_cell.angle_alpha   90.00
_cell.angle_beta   90.00
_cell.angle_gamma   90.00
#
_symmetry.space_group_name_H-M   'P 1'
#
loop_
_entity.id
_entity.type
_entity.pdbx_description
1 polymer ?
#
loop_
_entity_poly.entity_id
_entity_poly.type
_entity_poly.pdbx_seq_one_letter_code
_entity_poly.pdbx_strand_id
1 'polypeptide(L)'
;MDVALFSTCASVSRCVFISPVAVTRCLSADMLDEVVGLGAVTVLGVLQQAYFSLQVIYARRKFSVSPPATTGPPEFERVFRAQANCSEYFPIFIVVLWTAGVFLSEGLSSVCGLLYLYGRFRYFRGYSRSPQGRLAPLYFSAQVLWVLIGFSSLGVFLSFCRVYLNVDLLQELHSALFLV
;
A
#
# COMPACT_ATOMS: atom_id res chain seq x y z
N MET A 1 -32.71 29.83 -12.93
CA MET A 1 -33.13 28.82 -11.93
C MET A 1 -33.09 27.50 -12.65
N ASP A 2 -32.11 26.66 -12.34
CA ASP A 2 -32.09 25.19 -12.48
C ASP A 2 -30.65 24.73 -12.21
N VAL A 3 -30.27 24.80 -10.93
CA VAL A 3 -28.97 24.32 -10.39
C VAL A 3 -29.23 23.20 -9.36
N ALA A 4 -30.31 22.43 -9.54
CA ALA A 4 -30.82 21.50 -8.54
C ALA A 4 -30.94 20.04 -9.04
N LEU A 5 -29.97 19.57 -9.83
CA LEU A 5 -29.94 18.16 -10.27
C LEU A 5 -28.57 17.47 -10.19
N PHE A 6 -27.65 18.01 -9.39
CA PHE A 6 -26.32 17.43 -9.15
C PHE A 6 -26.13 16.81 -7.76
N SER A 7 -27.22 16.56 -7.04
CA SER A 7 -27.18 15.88 -5.75
C SER A 7 -27.97 14.59 -5.84
N THR A 8 -27.39 13.48 -5.37
CA THR A 8 -27.92 12.10 -5.33
C THR A 8 -27.63 11.19 -6.54
N CYS A 9 -26.35 11.00 -6.86
CA CYS A 9 -25.89 9.76 -7.49
C CYS A 9 -25.02 9.01 -6.47
N ALA A 10 -25.67 8.25 -5.58
CA ALA A 10 -25.01 7.50 -4.51
C ALA A 10 -25.26 5.99 -4.61
N SER A 11 -25.78 5.51 -5.74
CA SER A 11 -25.99 4.08 -5.98
C SER A 11 -26.32 3.81 -7.46
N VAL A 12 -25.58 2.89 -8.08
CA VAL A 12 -25.75 2.38 -9.45
C VAL A 12 -27.19 1.94 -9.76
N SER A 13 -28.00 1.62 -8.74
CA SER A 13 -29.39 1.17 -8.90
C SER A 13 -30.36 2.21 -9.51
N ARG A 14 -29.97 3.48 -9.74
CA ARG A 14 -30.83 4.51 -10.37
C ARG A 14 -30.34 5.03 -11.73
N CYS A 15 -29.34 4.39 -12.35
CA CYS A 15 -28.75 4.84 -13.61
C CYS A 15 -29.47 4.36 -14.89
N VAL A 16 -30.80 4.25 -14.90
CA VAL A 16 -31.55 3.75 -16.08
C VAL A 16 -31.74 4.84 -17.17
N PHE A 17 -31.54 6.13 -16.84
CA PHE A 17 -31.79 7.26 -17.77
C PHE A 17 -30.56 8.13 -18.08
N ILE A 18 -29.35 7.61 -17.88
CA ILE A 18 -28.12 8.38 -18.07
C ILE A 18 -27.49 8.03 -19.42
N SER A 19 -27.14 9.05 -20.23
CA SER A 19 -26.40 8.88 -21.49
C SER A 19 -25.15 7.99 -21.31
N PRO A 20 -24.74 7.16 -22.30
CA PRO A 20 -23.57 6.27 -22.18
C PRO A 20 -22.31 6.97 -21.63
N VAL A 21 -22.14 8.25 -21.97
CA VAL A 21 -21.04 9.10 -21.49
C VAL A 21 -21.12 9.34 -19.98
N ALA A 22 -22.31 9.55 -19.43
CA ALA A 22 -22.50 9.83 -18.01
C ALA A 22 -22.57 8.55 -17.16
N VAL A 23 -22.99 7.40 -17.72
CA VAL A 23 -22.81 6.08 -17.08
C VAL A 23 -21.32 5.75 -16.95
N THR A 24 -20.55 5.96 -18.01
CA THR A 24 -19.09 5.74 -17.98
C THR A 24 -18.40 6.65 -16.95
N ARG A 25 -18.84 7.91 -16.83
CA ARG A 25 -18.31 8.84 -15.81
C ARG A 25 -18.67 8.43 -14.38
N CYS A 26 -19.89 7.96 -14.12
CA CYS A 26 -20.26 7.48 -12.79
C CYS A 26 -19.47 6.22 -12.42
N LEU A 27 -19.40 5.23 -13.31
CA LEU A 27 -18.59 4.03 -13.10
C LEU A 27 -17.10 4.36 -12.86
N SER A 28 -16.56 5.38 -13.55
CA SER A 28 -15.18 5.82 -13.30
C SER A 28 -15.00 6.54 -11.97
N ALA A 29 -16.01 7.25 -11.48
CA ALA A 29 -15.96 7.91 -10.19
C ALA A 29 -16.06 6.88 -9.05
N ASP A 30 -17.01 5.94 -9.16
CA ASP A 30 -17.19 4.84 -8.20
C ASP A 30 -15.91 3.99 -8.08
N MET A 31 -15.25 3.67 -9.20
CA MET A 31 -13.97 2.94 -9.17
C MET A 31 -12.81 3.75 -8.58
N LEU A 32 -12.80 5.08 -8.70
CA LEU A 32 -11.76 5.92 -8.11
C LEU A 32 -11.92 6.04 -6.60
N ASP A 33 -13.17 6.09 -6.12
CA ASP A 33 -13.48 6.13 -4.70
C ASP A 33 -13.06 4.82 -3.99
N GLU A 34 -13.08 3.68 -4.69
CA GLU A 34 -12.63 2.36 -4.19
C GLU A 34 -11.11 2.16 -4.17
N VAL A 35 -10.32 3.08 -4.71
CA VAL A 35 -8.84 2.97 -4.73
C VAL A 35 -8.12 4.20 -4.18
N VAL A 36 -8.87 5.21 -3.74
CA VAL A 36 -8.32 6.48 -3.26
C VAL A 36 -7.40 6.28 -2.05
N GLY A 37 -7.73 5.35 -1.16
CA GLY A 37 -6.92 5.01 0.01
C GLY A 37 -5.58 4.38 -0.39
N LEU A 38 -5.61 3.45 -1.34
CA LEU A 38 -4.40 2.81 -1.88
C LEU A 38 -3.51 3.82 -2.60
N GLY A 39 -4.13 4.71 -3.38
CA GLY A 39 -3.45 5.81 -4.06
C GLY A 39 -2.77 6.76 -3.08
N ALA A 40 -3.48 7.18 -2.03
CA ALA A 40 -2.94 8.05 -0.99
C ALA A 40 -1.73 7.41 -0.27
N VAL A 41 -1.85 6.14 0.12
CA VAL A 41 -0.74 5.38 0.75
C VAL A 41 0.44 5.24 -0.22
N THR A 42 0.18 4.99 -1.50
CA THR A 42 1.23 4.91 -2.54
C THR A 42 2.00 6.21 -2.65
N VAL A 43 1.31 7.35 -2.74
CA VAL A 43 1.93 8.69 -2.78
C VAL A 43 2.75 8.96 -1.52
N LEU A 44 2.22 8.64 -0.34
CA LEU A 44 2.96 8.75 0.93
C LEU A 44 4.23 7.88 0.92
N GLY A 45 4.15 6.68 0.36
CA GLY A 45 5.30 5.78 0.18
C GLY A 45 6.38 6.38 -0.73
N VAL A 46 5.99 6.98 -1.85
CA VAL A 46 6.90 7.67 -2.75
C VAL A 46 7.58 8.86 -2.05
N LEU A 47 6.80 9.69 -1.34
CA LEU A 47 7.33 10.81 -0.57
C LEU A 47 8.33 10.34 0.51
N GLN A 48 8.05 9.20 1.15
CA GLN A 48 8.97 8.60 2.11
C GLN A 48 10.28 8.14 1.45
N GLN A 49 10.24 7.49 0.28
CA GLN A 49 11.45 7.10 -0.45
C GLN A 49 12.27 8.31 -0.95
N ALA A 50 11.58 9.37 -1.37
CA ALA A 50 12.21 10.64 -1.73
C ALA A 50 12.91 11.26 -0.51
N TYR A 51 12.26 11.25 0.66
CA TYR A 51 12.86 11.68 1.92
C TYR A 51 14.12 10.86 2.26
N PHE A 52 14.08 9.53 2.18
CA PHE A 52 15.27 8.69 2.45
C PHE A 52 16.41 8.98 1.47
N SER A 53 16.11 9.20 0.19
CA SER A 53 17.10 9.60 -0.82
C SER A 53 17.75 10.94 -0.48
N LEU A 54 16.96 11.94 -0.05
CA LEU A 54 17.48 13.23 0.41
C LEU A 54 18.38 13.09 1.64
N GLN A 55 18.04 12.19 2.57
CA GLN A 55 18.90 11.91 3.74
C GLN A 55 20.25 11.30 3.33
N VAL A 56 20.29 10.44 2.32
CA VAL A 56 21.56 9.92 1.76
C VAL A 56 22.37 11.06 1.13
N ILE A 57 21.74 11.95 0.35
CA ILE A 57 22.42 13.12 -0.24
C ILE A 57 23.02 14.01 0.86
N TYR A 58 22.26 14.27 1.92
CA TYR A 58 22.77 15.03 3.07
C TYR A 58 23.94 14.32 3.75
N ALA A 59 23.85 13.00 3.96
CA ALA A 59 24.94 12.22 4.54
C ALA A 59 26.21 12.23 3.67
N ARG A 60 26.07 12.16 2.33
CA ARG A 60 27.21 12.29 1.41
C ARG A 60 27.94 13.62 1.59
N ARG A 61 27.20 14.72 1.73
CA ARG A 61 27.79 16.05 2.00
C ARG A 61 28.44 16.10 3.37
N LYS A 62 27.77 15.58 4.41
CA LYS A 62 28.26 15.61 5.80
C LYS A 62 29.57 14.83 5.96
N PHE A 63 29.69 13.67 5.32
CA PHE A 63 30.84 12.77 5.44
C PHE A 63 31.80 12.85 4.25
N SER A 64 31.62 13.81 3.34
CA SER A 64 32.43 14.01 2.13
C SER A 64 32.59 12.74 1.27
N VAL A 65 31.53 11.95 1.14
CA VAL A 65 31.51 10.71 0.33
C VAL A 65 30.93 11.00 -1.05
N SER A 66 31.82 11.32 -2.00
CA SER A 66 31.45 11.59 -3.40
C SER A 66 31.04 10.31 -4.14
N PRO A 67 30.01 10.36 -5.02
CA PRO A 67 29.77 9.29 -5.99
C PRO A 67 31.02 9.01 -6.85
N PRO A 68 31.28 7.76 -7.28
CA PRO A 68 30.45 6.56 -7.14
C PRO A 68 30.61 5.82 -5.80
N ALA A 69 31.40 6.34 -4.85
CA ALA A 69 31.68 5.64 -3.60
C ALA A 69 30.40 5.40 -2.78
N THR A 70 30.29 4.19 -2.24
CA THR A 70 29.20 3.74 -1.35
C THR A 70 29.71 3.28 0.01
N THR A 71 31.03 3.36 0.22
CA THR A 71 31.72 3.06 1.48
C THR A 71 32.24 4.36 2.11
N GLY A 72 32.39 4.36 3.43
CA GLY A 72 32.80 5.55 4.18
C GLY A 72 32.72 5.32 5.69
N PRO A 73 32.59 6.40 6.50
CA PRO A 73 32.38 6.24 7.94
C PRO A 73 31.14 5.37 8.23
N PRO A 74 31.14 4.55 9.30
CA PRO A 74 30.01 3.66 9.60
C PRO A 74 28.65 4.37 9.71
N GLU A 75 28.63 5.65 10.11
CA GLU A 75 27.42 6.48 10.13
C GLU A 75 26.82 6.71 8.74
N PHE A 76 27.68 7.02 7.76
CA PHE A 76 27.27 7.17 6.36
C PHE A 76 26.72 5.86 5.81
N GLU A 77 27.48 4.77 6.00
CA GLU A 77 27.10 3.46 5.48
C GLU A 77 25.76 3.00 6.02
N ARG A 78 25.46 3.24 7.31
CA ARG A 78 24.14 2.92 7.87
C ARG A 78 23.01 3.68 7.20
N VAL A 79 23.15 4.98 6.95
CA VAL A 79 22.13 5.78 6.25
C VAL A 79 21.95 5.27 4.82
N PHE A 80 23.05 5.01 4.12
CA PHE A 80 23.04 4.48 2.75
C PHE A 80 22.36 3.09 2.68
N ARG A 81 22.73 2.16 3.57
CA ARG A 81 22.13 0.81 3.65
C ARG A 81 20.67 0.84 4.09
N ALA A 82 20.29 1.76 4.97
CA ALA A 82 18.90 1.93 5.38
C ALA A 82 18.01 2.36 4.19
N GLN A 83 18.47 3.33 3.40
CA GLN A 83 17.75 3.76 2.19
C GLN A 83 17.68 2.64 1.15
N ALA A 84 18.81 1.99 0.83
CA ALA A 84 18.86 0.91 -0.14
C ALA A 84 17.88 -0.22 0.21
N ASN A 85 17.87 -0.67 1.47
CA ASN A 85 16.95 -1.70 1.92
C ASN A 85 15.47 -1.25 1.81
N CYS A 86 15.15 -0.01 2.18
CA CYS A 86 13.80 0.52 2.00
C CYS A 86 13.39 0.54 0.53
N SER A 87 14.32 0.81 -0.39
CA SER A 87 14.04 0.84 -1.83
C SER A 87 13.92 -0.56 -2.45
N GLU A 88 14.68 -1.55 -1.98
CA GLU A 88 14.55 -2.95 -2.41
C GLU A 88 13.17 -3.55 -2.07
N TYR A 89 12.62 -3.20 -0.90
CA TYR A 89 11.32 -3.70 -0.47
C TYR A 89 10.14 -2.87 -0.99
N PHE A 90 10.37 -1.67 -1.54
CA PHE A 90 9.29 -0.79 -1.96
C PHE A 90 8.44 -1.38 -3.11
N PRO A 91 9.02 -1.98 -4.17
CA PRO A 91 8.23 -2.65 -5.21
C PRO A 91 7.37 -3.79 -4.66
N ILE A 92 7.93 -4.61 -3.75
CA ILE A 92 7.20 -5.71 -3.11
C ILE A 92 5.99 -5.16 -2.35
N PHE A 93 6.21 -4.12 -1.54
CA PHE A 93 5.15 -3.45 -0.81
C PHE A 93 4.03 -2.91 -1.71
N ILE A 94 4.37 -2.19 -2.78
CA ILE A 94 3.36 -1.63 -3.69
C ILE A 94 2.55 -2.73 -4.35
N VAL A 95 3.19 -3.81 -4.83
CA VAL A 95 2.48 -4.93 -5.46
C VAL A 95 1.48 -5.54 -4.48
N VAL A 96 1.91 -5.89 -3.26
CA VAL A 96 1.00 -6.55 -2.30
C VAL A 96 -0.04 -5.60 -1.71
N LEU A 97 0.25 -4.30 -1.60
CA LEU A 97 -0.73 -3.29 -1.18
C LEU A 97 -1.91 -3.25 -2.17
N TRP A 98 -1.60 -3.14 -3.45
CA TRP A 98 -2.61 -3.06 -4.50
C TRP A 98 -3.34 -4.39 -4.69
N THR A 99 -2.64 -5.53 -4.67
CA THR A 99 -3.29 -6.84 -4.77
C THR A 99 -4.22 -7.08 -3.58
N ALA A 100 -3.80 -6.82 -2.34
CA ALA A 100 -4.69 -6.95 -1.18
C ALA A 100 -5.87 -5.98 -1.24
N GLY A 101 -5.64 -4.75 -1.72
CA GLY A 101 -6.66 -3.71 -1.81
C GLY A 101 -7.76 -4.05 -2.80
N VAL A 102 -7.37 -4.46 -4.02
CA VAL A 102 -8.30 -4.78 -5.11
C VAL A 102 -9.01 -6.11 -4.90
N PHE A 103 -8.31 -7.14 -4.39
CA PHE A 103 -8.87 -8.50 -4.32
C PHE A 103 -9.51 -8.85 -2.97
N LEU A 104 -9.27 -8.08 -1.91
CA LEU A 104 -9.81 -8.38 -0.57
C LEU A 104 -10.50 -7.18 0.07
N SER A 105 -9.77 -6.11 0.36
CA SER A 105 -10.34 -4.93 1.02
C SER A 105 -9.42 -3.73 0.90
N GLU A 106 -9.90 -2.68 0.25
CA GLU A 106 -9.21 -1.39 0.14
C GLU A 106 -8.89 -0.80 1.52
N GLY A 107 -9.88 -0.73 2.42
CA GLY A 107 -9.75 -0.12 3.74
C GLY A 107 -8.71 -0.82 4.61
N LEU A 108 -8.78 -2.15 4.72
CA LEU A 108 -7.81 -2.94 5.51
C LEU A 108 -6.40 -2.82 4.93
N SER A 109 -6.28 -2.86 3.60
CA SER A 109 -5.00 -2.76 2.91
C SER A 109 -4.38 -1.37 3.09
N SER A 110 -5.18 -0.31 3.02
CA SER A 110 -4.74 1.06 3.25
C SER A 110 -4.23 1.26 4.68
N VAL A 111 -4.95 0.76 5.69
CA VAL A 111 -4.51 0.81 7.10
C VAL A 111 -3.20 0.03 7.29
N CYS A 112 -3.10 -1.18 6.77
CA CYS A 112 -1.87 -1.96 6.82
C CYS A 112 -0.72 -1.24 6.10
N GLY A 113 -1.00 -0.59 4.97
CA GLY A 113 -0.01 0.19 4.24
C GLY A 113 0.53 1.38 5.04
N LEU A 114 -0.34 2.11 5.76
CA LEU A 114 0.10 3.17 6.68
C LEU A 114 0.99 2.63 7.81
N LEU A 115 0.62 1.50 8.41
CA LEU A 115 1.42 0.83 9.44
C LEU A 115 2.78 0.40 8.90
N TYR A 116 2.83 -0.15 7.68
CA TYR A 116 4.08 -0.53 7.01
C TYR A 116 5.00 0.68 6.82
N LEU A 117 4.46 1.79 6.27
CA LEU A 117 5.22 3.02 6.07
C LEU A 117 5.72 3.61 7.40
N TYR A 118 4.90 3.56 8.46
CA TYR A 118 5.35 3.94 9.80
C TYR A 118 6.53 3.08 10.27
N GLY A 119 6.43 1.76 10.12
CA GLY A 119 7.51 0.82 10.42
C GLY A 119 8.79 1.13 9.65
N ARG A 120 8.69 1.42 8.35
CA ARG A 120 9.83 1.79 7.50
C ARG A 120 10.48 3.11 7.88
N PHE A 121 9.69 4.11 8.26
CA PHE A 121 10.23 5.37 8.80
C PHE A 121 11.02 5.15 10.09
N ARG A 122 10.47 4.34 11.01
CA ARG A 122 11.13 3.98 12.28
C ARG A 122 12.38 3.14 12.03
N TYR A 123 12.35 2.21 11.07
CA TYR A 123 13.50 1.41 10.64
C TYR A 123 14.63 2.31 10.15
N PHE A 124 14.33 3.24 9.23
CA PHE A 124 15.33 4.15 8.68
C PHE A 124 15.98 5.01 9.77
N ARG A 125 15.16 5.64 10.64
CA ARG A 125 15.67 6.46 11.76
C ARG A 125 16.43 5.66 12.81
N GLY A 126 16.01 4.43 13.07
CA GLY A 126 16.69 3.53 14.00
C GLY A 126 18.05 3.11 13.46
N TYR A 127 18.09 2.69 12.19
CA TYR A 127 19.32 2.21 11.57
C TYR A 127 20.35 3.32 11.37
N SER A 128 19.94 4.54 11.01
CA SER A 128 20.87 5.67 10.88
C SER A 128 21.62 5.97 12.19
N ARG A 129 20.96 5.76 13.34
CA ARG A 129 21.55 5.95 14.67
C ARG A 129 22.46 4.78 15.07
N SER A 130 21.95 3.55 15.00
CA SER A 130 22.71 2.35 15.38
C SER A 130 22.27 1.11 14.60
N PRO A 131 23.17 0.13 14.41
CA PRO A 131 22.81 -1.15 13.78
C PRO A 131 21.68 -1.88 14.51
N GLN A 132 21.65 -1.83 15.84
CA GLN A 132 20.64 -2.51 16.67
C GLN A 132 19.29 -1.79 16.62
N GLY A 133 19.28 -0.46 16.48
CA GLY A 133 18.06 0.35 16.41
C GLY A 133 17.14 0.02 15.24
N ARG A 134 17.65 -0.71 14.24
CA ARG A 134 16.88 -1.16 13.07
C ARG A 134 15.97 -2.36 13.36
N LEU A 135 16.30 -3.21 14.34
CA LEU A 135 15.74 -4.56 14.45
C LEU A 135 14.25 -4.57 14.79
N ALA A 136 13.83 -3.91 15.87
CA ALA A 136 12.43 -3.91 16.28
C ALA A 136 11.49 -3.30 15.20
N PRO A 137 11.80 -2.13 14.61
CA PRO A 137 11.01 -1.61 13.49
C PRO A 137 11.04 -2.49 12.24
N LEU A 138 12.16 -3.18 11.96
CA LEU A 138 12.26 -4.12 10.86
C LEU A 138 11.26 -5.25 11.03
N TYR A 139 11.26 -5.91 12.20
CA TYR A 139 10.33 -7.01 12.47
C TYR A 139 8.87 -6.56 12.39
N PHE A 140 8.55 -5.41 12.97
CA PHE A 140 7.21 -4.83 12.86
C PHE A 140 6.81 -4.61 11.38
N SER A 141 7.66 -3.96 10.59
CA SER A 141 7.36 -3.71 9.16
C SER A 141 7.27 -5.02 8.36
N ALA A 142 8.05 -6.04 8.71
CA ALA A 142 8.00 -7.35 8.07
C ALA A 142 6.71 -8.10 8.40
N GLN A 143 6.26 -8.06 9.65
CA GLN A 143 4.98 -8.67 10.06
C GLN A 143 3.81 -8.04 9.30
N VAL A 144 3.75 -6.72 9.21
CA VAL A 144 2.71 -6.02 8.45
C VAL A 144 2.77 -6.38 6.96
N LEU A 145 3.98 -6.49 6.38
CA LEU A 145 4.14 -6.91 4.99
C LEU A 145 3.64 -8.35 4.75
N TRP A 146 3.92 -9.27 5.68
CA TRP A 146 3.41 -10.64 5.62
C TRP A 146 1.89 -10.71 5.75
N VAL A 147 1.26 -9.84 6.53
CA VAL A 147 -0.20 -9.70 6.58
C VAL A 147 -0.74 -9.28 5.21
N LEU A 148 -0.14 -8.28 4.56
CA LEU A 148 -0.53 -7.86 3.20
C LEU A 148 -0.34 -8.97 2.16
N ILE A 149 0.73 -9.76 2.25
CA ILE A 149 0.94 -10.95 1.41
C ILE A 149 -0.18 -11.98 1.63
N GLY A 150 -0.55 -12.22 2.90
CA GLY A 150 -1.65 -13.10 3.26
C GLY A 150 -2.98 -12.63 2.67
N PHE A 151 -3.30 -11.33 2.81
CA PHE A 151 -4.49 -10.73 2.22
C PHE A 151 -4.51 -10.81 0.70
N SER A 152 -3.38 -10.53 0.05
CA SER A 152 -3.23 -10.66 -1.41
C SER A 152 -3.50 -12.09 -1.86
N SER A 153 -2.89 -13.07 -1.19
CA SER A 153 -3.00 -14.49 -1.53
C SER A 153 -4.43 -14.99 -1.33
N LEU A 154 -5.05 -14.64 -0.20
CA LEU A 154 -6.43 -15.01 0.10
C LEU A 154 -7.40 -14.38 -0.90
N GLY A 155 -7.28 -13.08 -1.17
CA GLY A 155 -8.17 -12.37 -2.10
C GLY A 155 -8.10 -12.94 -3.52
N VAL A 156 -6.89 -13.21 -4.02
CA VAL A 156 -6.69 -13.84 -5.34
C VAL A 156 -7.26 -15.26 -5.35
N PHE A 157 -7.02 -16.05 -4.31
CA PHE A 157 -7.55 -17.42 -4.21
C PHE A 157 -9.09 -17.45 -4.21
N LEU A 158 -9.73 -16.63 -3.38
CA LEU A 158 -11.20 -16.52 -3.34
C LEU A 158 -11.76 -16.07 -4.69
N SER A 159 -11.11 -15.11 -5.34
CA SER A 159 -11.50 -14.64 -6.68
C SER A 159 -11.32 -15.72 -7.74
N PHE A 160 -10.25 -16.50 -7.67
CA PHE A 160 -10.01 -17.63 -8.55
C PHE A 160 -11.09 -18.70 -8.39
N CYS A 161 -11.42 -19.09 -7.16
CA CYS A 161 -12.49 -20.04 -6.87
C CYS A 161 -13.85 -19.55 -7.40
N ARG A 162 -14.17 -18.28 -7.19
CA ARG A 162 -15.41 -17.68 -7.69
C ARG A 162 -15.48 -17.71 -9.22
N VAL A 163 -14.41 -17.31 -9.90
CA VAL A 163 -14.39 -17.17 -11.37
C VAL A 163 -14.33 -18.52 -12.08
N TYR A 164 -13.49 -19.44 -11.62
CA TYR A 164 -13.20 -20.67 -12.37
C TYR A 164 -13.95 -21.89 -11.83
N LEU A 165 -14.31 -21.91 -10.55
CA LEU A 165 -15.03 -23.04 -9.94
C LEU A 165 -16.52 -22.74 -9.76
N ASN A 166 -16.97 -21.49 -9.97
CA ASN A 166 -18.34 -21.02 -9.66
C ASN A 166 -18.76 -21.31 -8.20
N VAL A 167 -17.80 -21.39 -7.26
CA VAL A 167 -18.06 -21.60 -5.83
C VAL A 167 -17.79 -20.30 -5.10
N ASP A 168 -18.81 -19.77 -4.42
CA ASP A 168 -18.65 -18.64 -3.50
C ASP A 168 -18.31 -19.16 -2.10
N LEU A 169 -17.02 -19.38 -1.85
CA LEU A 169 -16.51 -19.98 -0.62
C LEU A 169 -16.92 -19.19 0.65
N LEU A 170 -17.08 -17.86 0.55
CA LEU A 170 -17.48 -17.05 1.70
C LEU A 170 -18.94 -17.32 2.08
N GLN A 171 -19.82 -17.46 1.08
CA GLN A 171 -21.23 -17.75 1.28
C GLN A 171 -21.46 -19.19 1.79
N GLU A 172 -20.71 -20.16 1.27
CA GLU A 172 -20.75 -21.55 1.73
C GLU A 172 -20.27 -21.68 3.17
N LEU A 173 -19.16 -21.00 3.52
CA LEU A 173 -18.66 -20.98 4.89
C LEU A 173 -19.68 -20.36 5.86
N HIS A 174 -20.27 -19.21 5.50
CA HIS A 174 -21.33 -18.60 6.30
C HIS A 174 -22.49 -19.57 6.51
N SER A 175 -22.96 -20.21 5.44
CA SER A 175 -24.08 -21.16 5.50
C SER A 175 -23.78 -22.36 6.40
N ALA A 176 -22.56 -22.91 6.33
CA ALA A 176 -22.12 -24.01 7.19
C ALA A 176 -21.97 -23.59 8.67
N LEU A 177 -21.53 -22.37 8.94
CA LEU A 177 -21.30 -21.86 10.30
C LEU A 177 -22.60 -21.46 11.01
N PHE A 178 -23.65 -21.09 10.27
CA PHE A 178 -25.00 -20.85 10.80
C PHE A 178 -25.86 -22.13 10.92
N LEU A 179 -25.35 -23.27 10.46
CA LEU A 179 -25.99 -24.59 10.60
C LEU A 179 -25.46 -25.41 11.79
N VAL A 180 -24.47 -24.90 12.52
CA VAL A 180 -23.91 -25.47 13.77
C VAL A 180 -24.33 -24.60 14.95
#